data_AF-A0A1S1JUN1-F1
#
_entry.id   AF-A0A1S1JUN1-F1
#
_cell.length_a   1.000
_cell.length_b   1.000
_cell.length_c   1.000
_cell.angle_alpha   90.00
_cell.angle_beta   90.00
_cell.angle_gamma   90.00
#
_symmetry.space_group_name_H-M   'P 1'
#
loop_
_entity.id
_entity.type
_entity.pdbx_description
1 polymer ?
#
loop_
_entity_poly.entity_id
_entity_poly.type
_entity_poly.pdbx_seq_one_letter_code
_entity_poly.pdbx_strand_id
1 'polypeptide(L)'
;MSFRAVYIGIAAAVVFLIGLYLLSLPVYLDDFDQFGMQIPCGSGYSAHLVQANAAGQEYVDKCGSALATRRLWTIPIVAVGALMLIAVLFRAATSSAHETLLPKRDTH
;
A
#
# COMPACT_ATOMS: atom_id res chain seq x y z
N MET A 1 -25.88 0.85 -8.33
CA MET A 1 -24.51 1.07 -8.86
C MET A 1 -24.41 0.55 -10.30
N SER A 2 -23.64 1.21 -11.17
CA SER A 2 -23.35 0.68 -12.51
C SER A 2 -22.26 -0.40 -12.45
N PHE A 3 -22.29 -1.38 -13.36
CA PHE A 3 -21.25 -2.42 -13.46
C PHE A 3 -19.83 -1.84 -13.56
N ARG A 4 -19.68 -0.69 -14.24
CA ARG A 4 -18.41 0.03 -14.37
C ARG A 4 -17.85 0.48 -13.02
N ALA A 5 -18.70 1.02 -12.13
CA ALA A 5 -18.28 1.46 -10.81
C ALA A 5 -17.84 0.27 -9.93
N VAL A 6 -18.52 -0.88 -10.05
CA VAL A 6 -18.15 -2.11 -9.35
C VAL A 6 -16.78 -2.61 -9.81
N TYR A 7 -16.54 -2.70 -11.12
CA TYR A 7 -15.24 -3.13 -11.64
C TYR A 7 -14.09 -2.19 -11.24
N ILE A 8 -14.32 -0.87 -11.24
CA ILE A 8 -13.33 0.10 -10.76
C ILE A 8 -13.07 -0.10 -9.26
N GLY A 9 -14.11 -0.33 -8.45
CA GLY A 9 -13.95 -0.62 -7.02
C GLY A 9 -13.12 -1.88 -6.76
N ILE A 10 -13.38 -2.96 -7.50
CA ILE A 10 -12.62 -4.21 -7.40
C ILE A 10 -11.16 -3.97 -7.81
N ALA A 11 -10.92 -3.30 -8.95
CA ALA A 11 -9.57 -3.01 -9.41
C ALA A 11 -8.80 -2.15 -8.40
N ALA A 12 -9.43 -1.11 -7.85
CA ALA A 12 -8.83 -0.25 -6.83
C ALA A 12 -8.47 -1.04 -5.55
N ALA A 13 -9.37 -1.93 -5.10
CA ALA A 13 -9.11 -2.80 -3.96
C ALA A 13 -7.94 -3.74 -4.22
N VAL A 14 -7.87 -4.36 -5.40
CA VAL A 14 -6.76 -5.24 -5.80
C VAL A 14 -5.43 -4.47 -5.81
N VAL A 15 -5.39 -3.30 -6.44
CA VAL A 15 -4.18 -2.46 -6.49
C VAL A 15 -3.73 -2.04 -5.09
N PHE A 16 -4.67 -1.62 -4.24
CA PHE A 16 -4.39 -1.24 -2.85
C PHE A 16 -3.80 -2.41 -2.07
N LEU A 17 -4.45 -3.58 -2.11
CA LEU A 17 -3.99 -4.78 -1.39
C LEU A 17 -2.64 -5.29 -1.89
N ILE A 18 -2.40 -5.28 -3.20
CA ILE A 18 -1.09 -5.63 -3.78
C ILE A 18 -0.02 -4.65 -3.29
N GLY A 19 -0.30 -3.34 -3.29
CA GLY A 19 0.63 -2.35 -2.77
C GLY A 19 0.99 -2.58 -1.30
N LEU A 20 0.00 -2.89 -0.46
CA LEU A 20 0.22 -3.23 0.94
C LEU A 20 1.03 -4.51 1.11
N TYR A 21 0.78 -5.52 0.28
CA TYR A 21 1.55 -6.76 0.27
C TYR A 21 3.01 -6.50 -0.11
N LEU A 22 3.26 -5.69 -1.15
CA LEU A 22 4.62 -5.34 -1.59
C LEU A 22 5.39 -4.52 -0.55
N LEU A 23 4.71 -3.71 0.27
CA LEU A 23 5.32 -3.04 1.43
C LEU A 23 5.74 -4.02 2.53
N SER A 24 5.06 -5.16 2.64
CA SER A 24 5.37 -6.20 3.65
C SER A 24 6.56 -7.07 3.27
N LEU A 25 6.94 -7.11 1.99
CA LEU A 25 8.04 -7.92 1.53
C LEU A 25 9.37 -7.40 2.12
N PRO A 26 10.25 -8.32 2.55
CA PRO A 26 11.52 -7.94 3.14
C PRO A 26 12.42 -7.26 2.11
N VAL A 27 13.17 -6.26 2.58
CA VAL A 27 14.21 -5.55 1.83
C VAL A 27 15.56 -6.01 2.36
N TYR A 28 16.34 -6.59 1.46
CA TYR A 28 17.72 -6.99 1.70
C TYR A 28 18.65 -6.06 0.94
N LEU A 29 19.84 -5.87 1.50
CA LEU A 29 20.93 -5.22 0.81
C LEU A 29 21.67 -6.24 -0.07
N ASP A 30 22.16 -5.80 -1.24
CA ASP A 30 23.03 -6.60 -2.11
C ASP A 30 24.49 -6.58 -1.61
N ASP A 31 24.64 -6.73 -0.29
CA ASP A 31 25.89 -6.82 0.45
C ASP A 31 25.75 -7.91 1.52
N PHE A 32 26.88 -8.49 1.92
CA PHE A 32 26.92 -9.60 2.87
C PHE A 32 27.67 -9.18 4.14
N ASP A 33 27.23 -9.72 5.27
CA ASP A 33 27.96 -9.57 6.52
C ASP A 33 29.23 -10.47 6.56
N GLN A 34 29.97 -10.40 7.67
CA GLN A 34 31.20 -11.19 7.88
C GLN A 34 30.99 -12.72 7.83
N PHE A 35 29.73 -13.18 7.94
CA PHE A 35 29.37 -14.60 7.87
C PHE A 35 28.87 -15.00 6.48
N GLY A 36 28.86 -14.08 5.51
CA GLY A 36 28.39 -14.32 4.15
C GLY A 36 26.86 -14.33 4.02
N MET A 37 26.13 -13.75 4.97
CA MET A 37 24.67 -13.65 4.94
C MET A 37 24.24 -12.26 4.46
N GLN A 38 23.17 -12.18 3.66
CA GLN A 38 22.62 -10.88 3.24
C GLN A 38 22.13 -10.07 4.44
N ILE A 39 22.43 -8.77 4.43
CA ILE A 39 22.04 -7.86 5.49
C ILE A 39 20.55 -7.49 5.33
N PRO A 40 19.67 -7.84 6.28
CA PRO A 40 18.27 -7.44 6.25
C PRO A 40 18.11 -6.00 6.71
N CYS A 41 17.35 -5.21 5.94
CA CYS A 41 17.04 -3.82 6.28
C CYS A 41 15.63 -3.66 6.87
N GLY A 42 14.82 -4.72 6.85
CA GLY A 42 13.43 -4.72 7.32
C GLY A 42 12.43 -4.82 6.18
N SER A 43 11.37 -4.02 6.21
CA SER A 43 10.32 -3.97 5.19
C SER A 43 9.99 -2.54 4.79
N GLY A 44 9.17 -2.36 3.75
CA GLY A 44 8.65 -1.04 3.39
C GLY A 44 7.90 -0.34 4.53
N TYR A 45 7.36 -1.08 5.51
CA TYR A 45 6.70 -0.53 6.70
C TYR A 45 7.69 -0.09 7.79
N SER A 46 8.64 -0.95 8.15
CA SER A 46 9.54 -0.75 9.28
C SER A 46 11.00 -0.99 8.92
N ALA A 47 11.87 -0.09 9.36
CA ALA A 47 13.31 -0.26 9.24
C ALA A 47 13.84 -1.08 10.43
N HIS A 48 14.69 -2.05 10.15
CA HIS A 48 15.40 -2.83 11.17
C HIS A 48 16.90 -2.74 10.90
N LEU A 49 17.58 -1.84 11.62
CA LEU A 49 18.97 -1.46 11.32
C LEU A 49 20.00 -2.09 12.26
N VAL A 50 19.59 -2.97 13.17
CA VAL A 50 20.48 -3.57 14.18
C VAL A 50 21.61 -4.36 13.54
N GLN A 51 21.31 -5.18 12.52
CA GLN A 51 22.32 -5.98 11.83
C GLN A 51 23.20 -5.11 10.91
N ALA A 52 22.61 -4.13 10.20
CA ALA A 52 23.38 -3.16 9.42
C ALA A 52 24.38 -2.40 10.30
N ASN A 53 23.94 -1.92 11.47
CA ASN A 53 24.80 -1.24 12.44
C ASN A 53 25.93 -2.14 12.97
N ALA A 54 25.67 -3.44 13.16
CA ALA A 54 26.68 -4.41 13.56
C ALA A 54 27.69 -4.72 12.44
N ALA A 55 27.26 -4.65 11.17
CA ALA A 55 28.14 -4.80 10.01
C ALA A 55 28.98 -3.53 9.74
N GLY A 56 28.48 -2.35 10.12
CA GLY A 56 29.18 -1.07 10.01
C GLY A 56 28.24 0.10 9.68
N GLN A 57 28.64 1.34 10.04
CA GLN A 57 27.79 2.52 9.83
C GLN A 57 27.41 2.76 8.35
N GLU A 58 28.30 2.43 7.41
CA GLU A 58 28.02 2.55 5.96
C GLU A 58 26.77 1.75 5.54
N TYR A 59 26.55 0.58 6.14
CA TYR A 59 25.41 -0.28 5.80
C TYR A 59 24.08 0.30 6.30
N VAL A 60 24.10 1.16 7.32
CA VAL A 60 22.91 1.85 7.81
C VAL A 60 22.37 2.79 6.74
N ASP A 61 23.24 3.58 6.12
CA ASP A 61 22.88 4.52 5.04
C ASP A 61 22.42 3.76 3.79
N LYS A 62 23.10 2.67 3.42
CA LYS A 62 22.70 1.79 2.32
C LYS A 62 21.32 1.18 2.55
N CYS A 63 21.03 0.69 3.76
CA CYS A 63 19.70 0.22 4.11
C CYS A 63 18.64 1.33 4.04
N GLY A 64 18.97 2.54 4.49
CA GLY A 64 18.09 3.71 4.36
C GLY A 64 17.71 3.99 2.91
N SER A 65 18.70 3.98 2.02
CA SER A 65 18.49 4.15 0.57
C SER A 65 17.62 3.04 -0.02
N ALA A 66 17.92 1.76 0.29
CA ALA A 66 17.15 0.62 -0.22
C ALA A 66 15.67 0.67 0.22
N LEU A 67 15.41 1.04 1.48
CA LEU A 67 14.06 1.24 2.00
C LEU A 67 13.36 2.42 1.32
N ALA A 68 14.08 3.52 1.08
CA ALA A 68 13.55 4.67 0.37
C ALA A 68 13.14 4.32 -1.07
N THR A 69 13.98 3.57 -1.80
CA THR A 69 13.66 3.08 -3.15
C THR A 69 12.41 2.21 -3.17
N ARG A 70 12.23 1.30 -2.19
CA ARG A 70 11.00 0.50 -2.08
C ARG A 70 9.77 1.39 -1.90
N ARG A 71 9.84 2.33 -0.95
CA ARG A 71 8.75 3.24 -0.60
C ARG A 71 8.39 4.20 -1.74
N LEU A 72 9.39 4.60 -2.53
CA LEU A 72 9.25 5.58 -3.62
C LEU A 72 8.17 5.18 -4.63
N TRP A 73 7.99 3.89 -4.90
CA TRP A 73 6.99 3.42 -5.85
C TRP A 73 5.82 2.67 -5.21
N THR A 74 6.01 1.98 -4.06
CA THR A 74 4.90 1.28 -3.40
C THR A 74 3.93 2.23 -2.69
N ILE A 75 4.42 3.29 -2.03
CA ILE A 75 3.55 4.26 -1.35
C ILE A 75 2.61 4.95 -2.35
N PRO A 76 3.07 5.45 -3.51
CA PRO A 76 2.16 6.01 -4.51
C PRO A 76 1.10 5.03 -5.00
N ILE A 77 1.46 3.75 -5.24
CA ILE A 77 0.50 2.72 -5.68
C ILE A 77 -0.58 2.51 -4.60
N VAL A 78 -0.17 2.39 -3.34
CA VAL A 78 -1.10 2.25 -2.21
C VAL A 78 -1.99 3.49 -2.09
N ALA A 79 -1.41 4.68 -2.17
CA ALA A 79 -2.16 5.94 -2.07
C ALA A 79 -3.20 6.08 -3.20
N VAL A 80 -2.83 5.79 -4.44
CA VAL A 80 -3.76 5.85 -5.58
C VAL A 80 -4.86 4.81 -5.44
N GLY A 81 -4.53 3.56 -5.09
CA GLY A 81 -5.52 2.51 -4.85
C GLY A 81 -6.50 2.87 -3.74
N ALA A 82 -6.00 3.43 -2.62
CA ALA A 82 -6.81 3.89 -1.51
C ALA A 82 -7.75 5.03 -1.92
N LEU A 83 -7.24 6.05 -2.60
CA LEU A 83 -8.04 7.20 -3.04
C LEU A 83 -9.14 6.79 -4.03
N MET A 84 -8.84 5.90 -4.98
CA MET A 84 -9.84 5.37 -5.90
C MET A 84 -10.91 4.57 -5.16
N LEU A 85 -10.51 3.72 -4.22
CA LEU A 85 -11.43 2.91 -3.42
C LEU A 85 -12.35 3.81 -2.58
N ILE A 86 -11.79 4.82 -1.90
CA ILE A 86 -12.55 5.82 -1.12
C ILE A 86 -13.55 6.54 -2.03
N ALA A 87 -13.16 6.98 -3.23
CA ALA A 87 -14.06 7.67 -4.14
C ALA A 87 -15.24 6.80 -4.58
N VAL A 88 -15.00 5.52 -4.88
CA VAL A 88 -16.07 4.56 -5.24
C VAL A 88 -17.01 4.31 -4.06
N LEU A 89 -16.47 4.10 -2.86
CA LEU A 89 -17.25 3.88 -1.64
C LEU A 89 -18.07 5.12 -1.25
N PHE A 90 -17.51 6.31 -1.39
CA PHE A 90 -18.21 7.56 -1.12
C PHE A 90 -19.39 7.75 -2.08
N ARG A 91 -19.18 7.47 -3.37
CA ARG A 91 -20.27 7.49 -4.37
C ARG A 91 -21.33 6.42 -4.10
N ALA A 92 -20.92 5.26 -3.61
CA ALA A 92 -21.84 4.20 -3.15
C ALA A 92 -22.77 4.73 -2.07
N ALA A 93 -22.17 5.22 -0.98
CA ALA A 93 -22.87 5.64 0.23
C ALA A 93 -23.83 6.80 -0.05
N THR A 94 -23.41 7.78 -0.84
CA THR A 94 -24.25 8.93 -1.21
C THR A 94 -25.44 8.53 -2.10
N SER A 95 -25.26 7.57 -3.02
CA SER A 95 -26.38 7.06 -3.83
C SER A 95 -27.43 6.33 -2.99
N SER A 96 -27.00 5.51 -2.03
CA SER A 96 -27.90 4.82 -1.10
C SER A 96 -28.67 5.77 -0.20
N ALA A 97 -28.03 6.84 0.27
CA ALA A 97 -28.69 7.85 1.09
C ALA A 97 -29.78 8.60 0.30
N HIS A 98 -29.52 8.93 -0.97
CA HIS A 98 -30.52 9.60 -1.82
C HIS A 98 -31.78 8.75 -2.06
N GLU A 99 -31.62 7.45 -2.30
CA GLU A 99 -32.76 6.53 -2.47
C GLU A 99 -33.63 6.43 -1.21
N THR A 100 -33.01 6.51 -0.02
CA THR A 100 -33.73 6.41 1.26
C THR A 100 -34.52 7.69 1.58
N LEU A 101 -34.06 8.86 1.11
CA LEU A 101 -34.66 10.16 1.42
C LEU A 101 -35.80 10.57 0.48
N LEU A 102 -35.98 9.88 -0.66
CA LEU A 102 -37.11 10.12 -1.53
C LEU A 102 -38.37 9.48 -0.91
N PRO A 103 -39.41 10.26 -0.55
CA PRO A 103 -40.66 9.69 -0.08
C PRO A 103 -41.20 8.78 -1.18
N LYS A 104 -41.47 7.52 -0.80
CA LYS A 104 -42.07 6.52 -1.67
C LYS A 104 -43.43 7.06 -2.11
N ARG A 105 -43.48 7.64 -3.31
CA ARG A 105 -44.73 8.11 -3.90
C ARG A 105 -45.48 6.86 -4.31
N ASP A 106 -46.36 6.39 -3.44
CA ASP A 106 -47.29 5.32 -3.76
C ASP A 106 -48.20 5.82 -4.89
N THR A 107 -47.84 5.47 -6.12
CA THR A 107 -48.71 5.64 -7.29
C THR A 107 -49.73 4.51 -7.24
N HIS A 108 -50.87 4.81 -6.61
CA HIS A 108 -52.13 4.11 -6.84
C HIS A 108 -52.67 4.43 -8.23
#